data_AF-A0A258JV80-F1
#
_entry.id   AF-A0A258JV80-F1
#
_cell.length_a   1.000
_cell.length_b   1.000
_cell.length_c   1.000
_cell.angle_alpha   90.00
_cell.angle_beta   90.00
_cell.angle_gamma   90.00
#
_symmetry.space_group_name_H-M   'P 1'
#
loop_
_entity.id
_entity.type
_entity.pdbx_description
1 polymer ?
#
loop_
_entity_poly.entity_id
_entity_poly.type
_entity_poly.pdbx_seq_one_letter_code
_entity_poly.pdbx_strand_id
1 'polypeptide(L)'
;MSNLLNNRVNASATAAQLTAVKAAFQTILTNLPFLVGLTADERKSLNAIDVNNKAFTEDALNAAVNNPTLVPPYLSVPNLQSDLTLFTQMDEISGLANQLCERIEDTRMLAGSEAYAVALALYKS
;
A
#
# COMPACT_ATOMS: atom_id res chain seq x y z
N MET A 1 -34.23 -10.83 10.76
CA MET A 1 -34.38 -11.05 9.31
C MET A 1 -33.64 -9.93 8.61
N SER A 2 -32.47 -10.19 8.00
CA SER A 2 -31.82 -9.19 7.15
C SER A 2 -32.82 -8.72 6.10
N ASN A 3 -33.00 -7.41 5.96
CA ASN A 3 -33.94 -6.86 5.00
C ASN A 3 -33.39 -7.15 3.59
N LEU A 4 -33.85 -8.23 2.95
CA LEU A 4 -33.44 -8.62 1.59
C LEU A 4 -33.70 -7.53 0.55
N LEU A 5 -34.53 -6.53 0.86
CA LEU A 5 -34.83 -5.39 0.00
C LEU A 5 -33.82 -4.24 0.15
N ASN A 6 -32.92 -4.30 1.14
CA ASN A 6 -31.91 -3.28 1.34
C ASN A 6 -30.66 -3.60 0.51
N ASN A 7 -30.64 -3.08 -0.72
CA ASN A 7 -29.48 -3.07 -1.61
C ASN A 7 -28.77 -1.71 -1.51
N ARG A 8 -27.63 -1.69 -0.83
CA ARG A 8 -26.83 -0.48 -0.56
C ARG A 8 -25.93 -0.11 -1.73
N VAL A 9 -25.51 -1.07 -2.56
CA VAL A 9 -24.67 -0.80 -3.74
C VAL A 9 -25.41 -1.21 -5.00
N ASN A 10 -26.07 -0.25 -5.64
CA ASN A 10 -26.74 -0.44 -6.92
C ASN A 10 -25.98 0.27 -8.05
N ALA A 11 -24.78 -0.22 -8.34
CA ALA A 11 -23.92 0.35 -9.37
C ALA A 11 -23.14 -0.74 -10.11
N SER A 12 -22.84 -0.48 -11.38
CA SER A 12 -21.85 -1.25 -12.14
C SER A 12 -20.85 -0.30 -12.77
N ALA A 13 -19.57 -0.67 -12.76
CA ALA A 13 -18.55 0.09 -13.44
C ALA A 13 -18.67 -0.13 -14.95
N THR A 14 -18.68 0.96 -15.72
CA THR A 14 -18.62 0.91 -17.18
C THR A 14 -17.26 0.38 -17.65
N ALA A 15 -17.21 -0.17 -18.87
CA ALA A 15 -15.95 -0.63 -19.46
C ALA A 15 -14.89 0.49 -19.55
N ALA A 16 -15.33 1.73 -19.84
CA ALA A 16 -14.45 2.90 -19.88
C ALA A 16 -13.85 3.22 -18.50
N GLN A 17 -14.65 3.19 -17.43
CA GLN A 17 -14.16 3.39 -16.06
C GLN A 17 -13.16 2.30 -15.65
N LEU A 18 -13.45 1.03 -15.92
CA LEU A 18 -12.53 -0.07 -15.61
C LEU A 18 -11.21 0.04 -16.39
N THR A 19 -11.28 0.48 -17.64
CA THR A 19 -10.08 0.70 -18.47
C THR A 19 -9.23 1.85 -17.92
N ALA A 20 -9.86 2.97 -17.56
CA ALA A 20 -9.18 4.12 -16.97
C ALA A 20 -8.49 3.77 -15.63
N VAL A 21 -9.15 3.01 -14.75
CA VAL A 21 -8.56 2.57 -13.48
C VAL A 21 -7.37 1.64 -13.71
N LYS A 22 -7.47 0.67 -14.63
CA LYS A 22 -6.34 -0.21 -14.99
C LYS A 22 -5.16 0.57 -15.56
N ALA A 23 -5.43 1.57 -16.40
CA ALA A 23 -4.40 2.47 -16.92
C ALA A 23 -3.74 3.28 -15.78
N ALA A 24 -4.52 3.76 -14.80
CA ALA A 24 -3.97 4.47 -13.65
C ALA A 24 -3.01 3.60 -12.82
N PHE A 25 -3.33 2.31 -12.59
CA PHE A 25 -2.39 1.38 -11.95
C PHE A 25 -1.09 1.23 -12.76
N GLN A 26 -1.19 1.13 -14.09
CA GLN A 26 0.00 1.08 -14.95
C GLN A 26 0.82 2.37 -14.89
N THR A 27 0.16 3.53 -14.81
CA THR A 27 0.83 4.82 -14.63
C THR A 27 1.60 4.88 -13.30
N ILE A 28 1.03 4.37 -12.21
CA ILE A 28 1.72 4.27 -10.91
C ILE A 28 3.00 3.46 -11.05
N LEU A 29 2.94 2.28 -11.66
CA LEU A 29 4.11 1.42 -11.89
C LEU A 29 5.17 2.09 -12.77
N THR A 30 4.73 2.88 -13.77
CA THR A 30 5.63 3.61 -14.66
C THR A 30 6.35 4.75 -13.93
N ASN A 31 5.65 5.45 -13.04
CA ASN A 31 6.21 6.55 -12.27
C ASN A 31 7.09 6.09 -11.10
N LEU A 32 6.90 4.85 -10.63
CA LEU A 32 7.66 4.23 -9.55
C LEU A 32 8.40 2.98 -10.07
N PRO A 33 9.35 3.13 -11.03
CA PRO A 33 10.00 1.99 -11.68
C PRO A 33 10.93 1.20 -10.75
N PHE A 34 11.18 1.72 -9.55
CA PHE A 34 12.02 1.12 -8.51
C PHE A 34 11.23 0.27 -7.50
N LEU A 35 9.90 0.13 -7.65
CA LEU A 35 9.13 -0.76 -6.78
C LEU A 35 9.60 -2.21 -6.95
N VAL A 36 9.79 -2.89 -5.81
CA VAL A 36 10.25 -4.28 -5.76
C VAL A 36 9.24 -5.16 -5.04
N GLY A 37 9.11 -6.40 -5.50
CA GLY A 37 8.35 -7.44 -4.82
C GLY A 37 9.27 -8.29 -3.95
N LEU A 38 9.10 -8.21 -2.63
CA LEU A 38 9.81 -9.07 -1.69
C LEU A 38 9.02 -10.36 -1.42
N THR A 39 9.72 -11.48 -1.42
CA THR A 39 9.22 -12.78 -0.95
C THR A 39 9.02 -12.77 0.57
N ALA A 40 8.28 -13.77 1.08
CA ALA A 40 8.06 -13.90 2.51
C ALA A 40 9.36 -14.10 3.31
N ASP A 41 10.35 -14.78 2.73
CA ASP A 41 11.63 -15.06 3.40
C ASP A 41 12.57 -13.86 3.35
N GLU A 42 12.61 -13.12 2.24
CA GLU A 42 13.32 -11.84 2.18
C GLU A 42 12.79 -10.87 3.24
N ARG A 43 11.47 -10.71 3.35
CA ARG A 43 10.87 -9.83 4.37
C ARG A 43 11.28 -10.20 5.80
N LYS A 44 11.34 -11.49 6.13
CA LYS A 44 11.76 -11.95 7.47
C LYS A 44 13.24 -11.69 7.74
N SER A 45 14.06 -11.67 6.70
CA SER A 45 15.51 -11.46 6.82
C SER A 45 15.92 -9.99 6.96
N LEU A 46 15.04 -9.06 6.61
CA LEU A 46 15.33 -7.62 6.64
C LEU A 46 15.21 -7.06 8.07
N ASN A 47 16.13 -6.16 8.41
CA ASN A 47 16.00 -5.30 9.57
C ASN A 47 14.96 -4.21 9.24
N ALA A 48 13.70 -4.49 9.53
CA ALA A 48 12.59 -3.59 9.23
C ALA A 48 12.66 -2.31 10.09
N ILE A 49 12.31 -1.18 9.49
CA ILE A 49 12.10 0.06 10.22
C ILE A 49 10.74 0.02 10.92
N ASP A 50 10.72 0.37 12.20
CA ASP A 50 9.55 0.68 13.00
C ASP A 50 9.66 2.13 13.54
N VAL A 51 8.68 2.56 14.34
CA VAL A 51 8.65 3.93 14.88
C VAL A 51 9.90 4.24 15.73
N ASN A 52 10.41 3.28 16.48
CA ASN A 52 11.51 3.49 17.43
C ASN A 52 12.85 3.56 16.69
N ASN A 53 13.11 2.60 15.80
CA ASN A 53 14.38 2.55 15.09
C ASN A 53 14.44 3.55 13.92
N LYS A 54 13.30 4.10 13.46
CA LYS A 54 13.27 5.24 12.53
C LYS A 54 13.93 6.47 13.14
N ALA A 55 13.53 6.84 14.35
CA ALA A 55 14.10 8.00 15.05
C ALA A 55 15.62 7.84 15.25
N PHE A 56 16.06 6.63 15.64
CA PHE A 56 17.49 6.32 15.69
C PHE A 56 18.19 6.47 14.34
N THR A 57 17.56 6.03 13.25
CA THR A 57 18.13 6.13 11.90
C THR A 57 18.26 7.58 11.43
N GLU A 58 17.26 8.42 11.73
CA GLU A 58 17.28 9.86 11.49
C GLU A 58 18.41 10.55 12.28
N ASP A 59 18.54 10.24 13.57
CA ASP A 59 19.58 10.78 14.43
C ASP A 59 20.99 10.34 13.98
N ALA A 60 21.15 9.08 13.59
CA ALA A 60 22.41 8.55 13.08
C ALA A 60 22.82 9.26 11.78
N LEU A 61 21.88 9.51 10.88
CA LEU A 61 22.11 10.28 9.66
C LEU A 61 22.51 11.72 9.98
N ASN A 62 21.79 12.39 10.88
CA ASN A 62 22.12 13.74 11.33
C ASN A 62 23.53 13.81 11.93
N ALA A 63 23.90 12.84 12.77
CA ALA A 63 25.23 12.76 13.36
C ALA A 63 26.33 12.56 12.29
N ALA A 64 26.08 11.70 11.30
CA ALA A 64 27.01 11.41 10.22
C ALA A 64 27.23 12.62 9.31
N VAL A 65 26.17 13.37 8.99
CA VAL A 65 26.25 14.59 8.19
C VAL A 65 27.02 15.70 8.92
N ASN A 66 26.79 15.86 10.23
CA ASN A 66 27.44 16.90 11.03
C ASN A 66 28.88 16.56 11.41
N ASN A 67 29.26 15.28 11.42
CA ASN A 67 30.61 14.83 11.79
C ASN A 67 31.24 13.89 10.73
N PRO A 68 31.49 14.36 9.48
CA PRO A 68 31.94 13.49 8.40
C PRO A 68 33.27 12.77 8.67
N THR A 69 34.15 13.37 9.49
CA THR A 69 35.45 12.79 9.86
C THR A 69 35.34 11.55 10.75
N LEU A 70 34.20 11.36 11.42
CA LEU A 70 33.93 10.20 12.28
C LEU A 70 33.27 9.05 11.51
N VAL A 71 32.82 9.30 10.28
CA VAL A 71 32.17 8.28 9.44
C VAL A 71 33.23 7.34 8.86
N PRO A 72 33.16 6.03 9.13
CA PRO A 72 34.03 5.06 8.49
C PRO A 72 33.94 5.13 6.95
N PRO A 73 35.06 5.04 6.23
CA PRO A 73 35.10 5.29 4.77
C PRO A 73 34.33 4.26 3.94
N TYR A 74 33.94 3.12 4.52
CA TYR A 74 33.15 2.08 3.86
C TYR A 74 31.63 2.31 3.96
N LEU A 75 31.17 3.32 4.72
CA LEU A 75 29.75 3.65 4.86
C LEU A 75 29.39 4.83 3.93
N SER A 76 28.29 4.67 3.18
CA SER A 76 27.77 5.73 2.30
C SER A 76 26.65 6.50 3.00
N VAL A 77 26.98 7.68 3.55
CA VAL A 77 25.98 8.62 4.07
C VAL A 77 24.98 9.07 3.00
N PRO A 78 25.40 9.33 1.74
CA PRO A 78 24.45 9.65 0.67
C PRO A 78 23.40 8.54 0.44
N ASN A 79 23.79 7.27 0.50
CA ASN A 79 22.85 6.16 0.33
C ASN A 79 21.88 6.08 1.52
N LEU A 80 22.38 6.22 2.75
CA LEU A 80 21.52 6.27 3.94
C LEU A 80 20.46 7.38 3.82
N GLN A 81 20.88 8.57 3.37
CA GLN A 81 19.97 9.69 3.14
C GLN A 81 18.92 9.36 2.07
N SER A 82 19.32 8.81 0.92
CA SER A 82 18.38 8.49 -0.16
C SER A 82 17.39 7.41 0.26
N ASP A 83 17.85 6.39 0.97
CA ASP A 83 17.02 5.26 1.39
C ASP A 83 15.99 5.69 2.45
N LEU A 84 16.39 6.52 3.42
CA LEU A 84 15.47 7.05 4.42
C LEU A 84 14.44 8.03 3.83
N THR A 85 14.85 8.85 2.86
CA THR A 85 13.93 9.70 2.09
C THR A 85 12.92 8.84 1.32
N LEU A 86 13.40 7.82 0.60
CA LEU A 86 12.53 6.92 -0.15
C LEU A 86 11.57 6.15 0.77
N PHE A 87 12.05 5.67 1.92
CA PHE A 87 11.23 5.02 2.94
C PHE A 87 10.05 5.91 3.35
N THR A 88 10.30 7.18 3.66
CA THR A 88 9.26 8.13 4.08
C THR A 88 8.26 8.41 2.96
N GLN A 89 8.73 8.55 1.71
CA GLN A 89 7.84 8.71 0.55
C GLN A 89 6.97 7.46 0.34
N MET A 90 7.54 6.26 0.49
CA MET A 90 6.79 5.01 0.33
C MET A 90 5.78 4.79 1.46
N ASP A 91 6.05 5.26 2.67
CA ASP A 91 5.11 5.21 3.79
C ASP A 91 3.82 6.01 3.48
N GLU A 92 3.96 7.23 2.94
CA GLU A 92 2.84 8.05 2.50
C GLU A 92 2.02 7.37 1.38
N ILE A 93 2.71 6.91 0.32
CA ILE A 93 2.05 6.25 -0.83
C ILE A 93 1.37 4.94 -0.40
N SER A 94 1.99 4.17 0.49
CA SER A 94 1.41 2.96 1.08
C SER A 94 0.12 3.26 1.82
N GLY A 95 0.10 4.32 2.64
CA GLY A 95 -1.11 4.77 3.35
C GLY A 95 -2.27 5.08 2.40
N LEU A 96 -2.01 5.77 1.28
CA LEU A 96 -3.03 6.07 0.26
C LEU A 96 -3.51 4.81 -0.46
N ALA A 97 -2.59 3.92 -0.83
CA ALA A 97 -2.89 2.68 -1.51
C ALA A 97 -3.74 1.74 -0.64
N ASN A 98 -3.43 1.62 0.65
CA ASN A 98 -4.16 0.80 1.60
C ASN A 98 -5.61 1.28 1.77
N GLN A 99 -5.82 2.59 1.92
CA GLN A 99 -7.18 3.16 2.01
C GLN A 99 -8.01 2.89 0.74
N LEU A 100 -7.39 2.98 -0.45
CA LEU A 100 -8.07 2.63 -1.71
C LEU A 100 -8.40 1.13 -1.76
N CYS A 101 -7.46 0.28 -1.36
CA CYS A 101 -7.64 -1.17 -1.34
C CYS A 101 -8.79 -1.56 -0.41
N GLU A 102 -8.83 -1.00 0.80
CA GLU A 102 -9.90 -1.21 1.79
C GLU A 102 -11.27 -0.86 1.20
N ARG A 103 -11.41 0.31 0.58
CA ARG A 103 -12.67 0.72 -0.06
C ARG A 103 -13.10 -0.21 -1.20
N ILE A 104 -12.15 -0.69 -2.00
CA ILE A 104 -12.42 -1.67 -3.07
C ILE A 104 -12.90 -3.00 -2.46
N GLU A 105 -12.23 -3.48 -1.42
CA GLU A 105 -12.58 -4.73 -0.73
C GLU A 105 -13.94 -4.65 -0.04
N ASP A 106 -14.22 -3.58 0.69
CA ASP A 106 -15.50 -3.34 1.34
C ASP A 106 -16.65 -3.31 0.32
N THR A 107 -16.45 -2.59 -0.78
CA THR A 107 -17.46 -2.50 -1.85
C THR A 107 -17.69 -3.87 -2.50
N ARG A 108 -16.61 -4.62 -2.76
CA ARG A 108 -16.69 -5.98 -3.30
C ARG A 108 -17.42 -6.93 -2.35
N MET A 109 -17.10 -6.87 -1.06
CA MET A 109 -17.73 -7.70 -0.03
C MET A 109 -19.23 -7.40 0.08
N LEU A 110 -19.60 -6.12 0.11
CA LEU A 110 -20.98 -5.69 0.20
C LEU A 110 -21.79 -6.13 -1.02
N ALA A 111 -21.31 -5.82 -2.24
CA ALA A 111 -21.98 -6.21 -3.48
C ALA A 111 -22.12 -7.74 -3.61
N GLY A 112 -21.08 -8.49 -3.21
CA GLY A 112 -21.12 -9.95 -3.21
C GLY A 112 -22.11 -10.53 -2.20
N SER A 113 -22.17 -9.96 -0.99
CA SER A 113 -23.12 -10.35 0.05
C SER A 113 -24.57 -10.11 -0.39
N GLU A 114 -24.84 -8.96 -0.99
CA GLU A 114 -26.17 -8.58 -1.50
C GLU A 114 -26.61 -9.52 -2.63
N ALA A 115 -25.73 -9.78 -3.61
CA ALA A 115 -26.00 -10.73 -4.68
C ALA A 115 -26.28 -12.15 -4.16
N TYR A 116 -25.47 -12.62 -3.20
CA TYR A 116 -25.61 -13.96 -2.63
C TYR A 116 -26.89 -14.11 -1.81
N ALA A 117 -27.28 -13.08 -1.05
CA ALA A 117 -28.51 -13.09 -0.27
C ALA A 117 -29.75 -13.28 -1.16
N VAL A 118 -29.80 -12.59 -2.31
CA VAL A 118 -30.89 -12.74 -3.28
C VAL A 118 -30.86 -14.12 -3.94
N ALA A 119 -29.68 -14.62 -4.33
CA ALA A 119 -29.54 -15.96 -4.90
C ALA A 119 -30.02 -17.06 -3.94
N LEU A 120 -29.70 -16.94 -2.64
CA LEU A 120 -30.16 -17.87 -1.61
C LEU A 120 -31.68 -17.84 -1.42
N ALA A 121 -32.31 -16.67 -1.51
CA ALA A 121 -33.77 -16.58 -1.45
C ALA A 121 -34.43 -17.24 -2.67
N LEU A 122 -33.88 -17.03 -3.87
CA LEU A 122 -34.35 -17.66 -5.09
C LEU A 122 -34.23 -19.20 -5.06
N TYR A 123 -33.17 -19.72 -4.46
CA TYR A 123 -33.00 -21.18 -4.33
C TYR A 123 -34.00 -21.82 -3.35
N LYS A 124 -34.50 -21.06 -2.36
CA LYS A 124 -35.40 -21.55 -1.31
C LYS A 124 -36.88 -21.36 -1.63
N SER A 125 -37.21 -20.63 -2.69
CA SER A 125 -38.58 -20.42 -3.18
C SER A 125 -39.00 -21.55 -4.12
#